data_AF-A0A8H7YXG2-F1
#
_entry.id   AF-A0A8H7YXG2-F1
#
_cell.length_a   1.000
_cell.length_b   1.000
_cell.length_c   1.000
_cell.angle_alpha   90.00
_cell.angle_beta   90.00
_cell.angle_gamma   90.00
#
_symmetry.space_group_name_H-M   'P 1'
#
loop_
_entity.id
_entity.type
_entity.pdbx_description
1 polymer ?
#
loop_
_entity_poly.entity_id
_entity_poly.type
_entity_poly.pdbx_seq_one_letter_code
_entity_poly.pdbx_strand_id
1 'polypeptide(L)'
;MAKTVAYFDSTFHQSMPDYVKTYPISPENAKKNWLRKYGFHGISYSFITRSVAEFLKQPIESTNIVALHLGSGASVCAIRAGKSIDTSMGLTPLAGLPGATRSGDVDPSLVFHYTSEAGKLSPESTKDMHISTAERILNNESGWKSLAGTTNFSQIATETPATNQHRLAFQIFVDRIVGFIGNYVVKLDGHVDALVFAGGIGEKSALLREKVVEKCRCLGFAIGPEANSKGLADGCAVTDVSQKMESRQCTAKKPRVLICQTDEEFEMAYSCANSQP
;
A
#
# COMPACT_ATOMS: atom_id res chain seq x y z
N MET A 1 -23.93 -27.42 -10.88
CA MET A 1 -23.18 -26.50 -11.75
C MET A 1 -22.25 -25.68 -10.88
N ALA A 2 -20.99 -25.46 -11.28
CA ALA A 2 -20.10 -24.54 -10.59
C ALA A 2 -20.51 -23.09 -10.90
N LYS A 3 -20.49 -22.21 -9.88
CA LYS A 3 -20.78 -20.77 -10.02
C LYS A 3 -19.47 -20.01 -10.08
N THR A 4 -19.27 -19.20 -11.12
CA THR A 4 -18.12 -18.28 -11.21
C THR A 4 -18.47 -16.97 -10.51
N VAL A 5 -17.54 -16.47 -9.68
CA VAL A 5 -17.66 -15.19 -8.97
C VAL A 5 -16.44 -14.34 -9.31
N ALA A 6 -16.67 -13.08 -9.68
CA ALA A 6 -15.59 -12.11 -9.91
C ALA A 6 -15.36 -11.30 -8.63
N TYR A 7 -14.13 -11.32 -8.11
CA TYR A 7 -13.72 -10.51 -6.98
C TYR A 7 -12.81 -9.38 -7.46
N PHE A 8 -13.20 -8.14 -7.17
CA PHE A 8 -12.49 -6.96 -7.65
C PHE A 8 -11.69 -6.30 -6.55
N ASP A 9 -10.46 -5.96 -6.87
CA ASP A 9 -9.52 -5.29 -5.99
C ASP A 9 -9.97 -3.88 -5.57
N SER A 10 -10.91 -3.29 -6.30
CA SER A 10 -11.49 -1.98 -5.99
C SER A 10 -12.68 -2.03 -5.04
N THR A 11 -13.24 -3.22 -4.75
CA THR A 11 -14.47 -3.36 -3.96
C THR A 11 -14.31 -2.82 -2.54
N PHE A 12 -13.20 -3.13 -1.85
CA PHE A 12 -12.95 -2.67 -0.48
C PHE A 12 -12.93 -1.13 -0.36
N HIS A 13 -12.51 -0.45 -1.43
CA HIS A 13 -12.36 1.00 -1.51
C HIS A 13 -13.65 1.74 -1.89
N GLN A 14 -14.76 1.02 -2.12
CA GLN A 14 -16.06 1.65 -2.39
C GLN A 14 -16.56 2.54 -1.24
N SER A 15 -16.04 2.34 -0.04
CA SER A 15 -16.38 3.12 1.15
C SER A 15 -15.70 4.50 1.24
N MET A 16 -14.72 4.84 0.39
CA MET A 16 -14.08 6.16 0.46
C MET A 16 -15.11 7.29 0.21
N PRO A 17 -15.04 8.43 0.88
CA PRO A 17 -15.99 9.53 0.66
C PRO A 17 -15.74 10.23 -0.69
N ASP A 18 -16.76 10.90 -1.25
CA ASP A 18 -16.69 11.48 -2.59
C ASP A 18 -15.55 12.49 -2.78
N TYR A 19 -15.24 13.29 -1.75
CA TYR A 19 -14.13 14.25 -1.79
C TYR A 19 -12.75 13.58 -1.84
N VAL A 20 -12.63 12.30 -1.46
CA VAL A 20 -11.41 11.50 -1.64
C VAL A 20 -11.36 10.87 -3.02
N LYS A 21 -12.51 10.46 -3.55
CA LYS A 21 -12.59 9.78 -4.84
C LYS A 21 -12.56 10.70 -6.06
N THR A 22 -12.92 11.98 -5.88
CA THR A 22 -13.08 12.94 -6.97
C THR A 22 -11.76 13.61 -7.34
N TYR A 23 -11.39 13.56 -8.62
CA TYR A 23 -10.31 14.39 -9.15
C TYR A 23 -10.81 15.81 -9.48
N PRO A 24 -10.03 16.87 -9.22
CA PRO A 24 -10.41 18.25 -9.51
C PRO A 24 -10.26 18.57 -11.01
N ILE A 25 -11.06 17.90 -11.84
CA ILE A 25 -11.16 18.05 -13.29
C ILE A 25 -12.61 18.32 -13.69
N SER A 26 -12.88 18.57 -14.98
CA SER A 26 -14.26 18.77 -15.48
C SER A 26 -15.19 17.65 -14.99
N PRO A 27 -16.24 17.97 -14.20
CA PRO A 27 -17.17 16.97 -13.69
C PRO A 27 -17.90 16.19 -14.79
N GLU A 28 -18.18 16.86 -15.92
CA GLU A 28 -18.80 16.24 -17.10
C GLU A 28 -17.88 15.17 -17.70
N ASN A 29 -16.61 15.51 -17.95
CA ASN A 29 -15.65 14.56 -18.49
C ASN A 29 -15.35 13.41 -17.51
N ALA A 30 -15.25 13.72 -16.22
CA ALA A 30 -15.04 12.72 -15.19
C ALA A 30 -16.20 11.71 -15.13
N LYS A 31 -17.45 12.20 -15.15
CA LYS A 31 -18.65 11.36 -15.15
C LYS A 31 -18.76 10.52 -16.43
N LYS A 32 -18.57 11.14 -17.59
CA LYS A 32 -18.68 10.48 -18.89
C LYS A 32 -17.67 9.33 -19.04
N ASN A 33 -16.45 9.53 -18.55
CA ASN A 33 -15.34 8.57 -18.71
C ASN A 33 -15.01 7.81 -17.42
N TRP A 34 -15.85 7.89 -16.39
CA TRP A 34 -15.69 7.15 -15.14
C TRP A 34 -14.34 7.44 -14.43
N LEU A 35 -13.85 8.67 -14.56
CA LEU A 35 -12.55 9.10 -14.03
C LEU A 35 -12.68 9.49 -12.56
N ARG A 36 -12.18 8.63 -11.69
CA ARG A 36 -12.16 8.81 -10.24
C ARG A 36 -11.10 7.94 -9.63
N LYS A 37 -10.81 8.15 -8.36
CA LYS A 37 -10.05 7.20 -7.54
C LYS A 37 -10.86 5.92 -7.37
N TYR A 38 -10.24 4.79 -7.72
CA TYR A 38 -10.77 3.45 -7.45
C TYR A 38 -10.04 2.82 -6.27
N GLY A 39 -8.71 2.82 -6.29
CA GLY A 39 -7.92 2.05 -5.34
C GLY A 39 -7.86 0.56 -5.68
N PHE A 40 -6.78 -0.11 -5.27
CA PHE A 40 -6.50 -1.52 -5.52
C PHE A 40 -5.75 -2.16 -4.34
N HIS A 41 -5.46 -3.46 -4.43
CA HIS A 41 -5.11 -4.34 -3.31
C HIS A 41 -6.24 -4.44 -2.26
N GLY A 42 -7.49 -4.20 -2.65
CA GLY A 42 -8.63 -4.22 -1.74
C GLY A 42 -8.90 -5.60 -1.16
N ILE A 43 -8.58 -6.69 -1.88
CA ILE A 43 -8.69 -8.05 -1.34
C ILE A 43 -7.69 -8.22 -0.19
N SER A 44 -6.44 -7.81 -0.41
CA SER A 44 -5.43 -7.78 0.63
C SER A 44 -5.84 -6.93 1.84
N TYR A 45 -6.35 -5.72 1.61
CA TYR A 45 -6.80 -4.85 2.72
C TYR A 45 -7.99 -5.41 3.49
N SER A 46 -8.91 -6.12 2.81
CA SER A 46 -10.00 -6.85 3.48
C SER A 46 -9.43 -7.91 4.43
N PHE A 47 -8.51 -8.74 3.93
CA PHE A 47 -7.83 -9.75 4.73
C PHE A 47 -7.09 -9.13 5.93
N ILE A 48 -6.26 -8.11 5.68
CA ILE A 48 -5.48 -7.41 6.72
C ILE A 48 -6.42 -6.89 7.80
N THR A 49 -7.52 -6.23 7.42
CA THR A 49 -8.48 -5.65 8.37
C THR A 49 -9.08 -6.72 9.27
N ARG A 50 -9.53 -7.83 8.69
CA ARG A 50 -10.14 -8.94 9.44
C ARG A 50 -9.12 -9.59 10.39
N SER A 51 -7.95 -9.97 9.86
CA SER A 51 -6.91 -10.66 10.66
C SER A 51 -6.34 -9.77 11.76
N VAL A 52 -6.19 -8.46 11.52
CA VAL A 52 -5.72 -7.51 12.54
C VAL A 52 -6.78 -7.25 13.61
N ALA A 53 -8.06 -7.12 13.24
CA ALA A 53 -9.14 -6.99 14.22
C ALA A 53 -9.20 -8.21 15.16
N GLU A 54 -9.09 -9.42 14.60
CA GLU A 54 -9.00 -10.68 15.35
C GLU A 54 -7.78 -10.70 16.28
N PHE A 55 -6.60 -10.34 15.77
CA PHE A 55 -5.37 -10.26 16.56
C PHE A 55 -5.50 -9.26 17.74
N LEU A 56 -6.08 -8.10 17.49
CA LEU A 56 -6.31 -7.05 18.50
C LEU A 56 -7.47 -7.40 19.46
N LYS A 57 -8.21 -8.48 19.20
CA LYS A 57 -9.39 -8.93 19.96
C LYS A 57 -10.45 -7.83 20.07
N GLN A 58 -10.72 -7.15 18.96
CA GLN A 58 -11.72 -6.09 18.88
C GLN A 58 -12.58 -6.25 17.63
N PRO A 59 -13.82 -5.72 17.63
CA PRO A 59 -14.66 -5.73 16.43
C PRO A 59 -14.01 -4.98 15.26
N ILE A 60 -14.33 -5.40 14.03
CA ILE A 60 -13.86 -4.73 12.80
C ILE A 60 -14.30 -3.26 12.79
N GLU A 61 -15.50 -2.98 13.27
CA GLU A 61 -16.11 -1.63 13.35
C GLU A 61 -15.39 -0.73 14.36
N SER A 62 -14.55 -1.29 15.22
CA SER A 62 -13.71 -0.54 16.18
C SER A 62 -12.23 -0.50 15.75
N THR A 63 -11.90 -0.97 14.55
CA THR A 63 -10.52 -1.09 14.08
C THR A 63 -10.14 0.06 13.16
N ASN A 64 -9.15 0.85 13.60
CA ASN A 64 -8.57 1.96 12.85
C ASN A 64 -7.09 1.69 12.57
N ILE A 65 -6.71 1.44 11.32
CA ILE A 65 -5.34 1.06 10.96
C ILE A 65 -4.82 1.81 9.75
N VAL A 66 -3.50 1.99 9.70
CA VAL A 66 -2.79 2.32 8.48
C VAL A 66 -2.12 1.04 7.98
N ALA A 67 -2.61 0.51 6.87
CA ALA A 67 -2.11 -0.73 6.28
C ALA A 67 -1.23 -0.44 5.07
N LEU A 68 -0.07 -1.08 4.98
CA LEU A 68 0.85 -1.01 3.87
C LEU A 68 0.92 -2.37 3.19
N HIS A 69 0.42 -2.47 1.96
CA HIS A 69 0.68 -3.62 1.11
C HIS A 69 1.91 -3.32 0.24
N LEU A 70 3.06 -3.91 0.55
CA LEU A 70 4.33 -3.60 -0.11
C LEU A 70 4.83 -4.83 -0.88
N GLY A 71 4.79 -4.76 -2.21
CA GLY A 71 5.28 -5.77 -3.14
C GLY A 71 5.88 -5.14 -4.40
N SER A 72 5.89 -5.88 -5.53
CA SER A 72 6.27 -5.31 -6.83
C SER A 72 5.38 -4.13 -7.22
N GLY A 73 4.09 -4.22 -6.89
CA GLY A 73 3.20 -3.08 -6.67
C GLY A 73 3.05 -2.81 -5.18
N ALA A 74 3.03 -1.54 -4.79
CA ALA A 74 2.90 -1.12 -3.39
C ALA A 74 1.75 -0.12 -3.19
N SER A 75 1.00 -0.24 -2.11
CA SER A 75 0.01 0.78 -1.74
C SER A 75 -0.07 0.94 -0.23
N VAL A 76 -0.70 2.03 0.18
CA VAL A 76 -1.06 2.29 1.58
C VAL A 76 -2.56 2.56 1.64
N CYS A 77 -3.24 2.09 2.69
CA CYS A 77 -4.66 2.31 2.92
C CYS A 77 -4.89 2.86 4.34
N ALA A 78 -5.72 3.90 4.44
CA ALA A 78 -6.28 4.39 5.69
C ALA A 78 -7.62 3.69 5.93
N ILE A 79 -7.73 2.98 7.05
CA ILE A 79 -8.90 2.16 7.38
C ILE A 79 -9.47 2.68 8.69
N ARG A 80 -10.73 3.12 8.68
CA ARG A 80 -11.47 3.59 9.85
C ARG A 80 -12.70 2.73 10.05
N ALA A 81 -12.90 2.22 11.26
CA ALA A 81 -14.01 1.34 11.60
C ALA A 81 -14.16 0.19 10.57
N GLY A 82 -13.02 -0.40 10.19
CA GLY A 82 -12.96 -1.50 9.22
C GLY A 82 -13.22 -1.13 7.75
N LYS A 83 -13.39 0.16 7.43
CA LYS A 83 -13.70 0.63 6.07
C LYS A 83 -12.55 1.47 5.51
N SER A 84 -12.25 1.32 4.22
CA SER A 84 -11.27 2.16 3.53
C SER A 84 -11.79 3.59 3.38
N ILE A 85 -11.11 4.54 4.03
CA ILE A 85 -11.43 5.97 3.90
C ILE A 85 -10.50 6.70 2.93
N ASP A 86 -9.32 6.14 2.66
CA ASP A 86 -8.39 6.57 1.62
C ASP A 86 -7.41 5.44 1.25
N THR A 87 -6.82 5.49 0.07
CA THR A 87 -5.78 4.56 -0.41
C THR A 87 -4.84 5.26 -1.36
N SER A 88 -3.58 4.84 -1.46
CA SER A 88 -2.58 5.60 -2.23
C SER A 88 -2.79 5.49 -3.74
N MET A 89 -3.37 4.37 -4.21
CA MET A 89 -3.62 4.16 -5.64
C MET A 89 -4.83 4.96 -6.15
N GLY A 90 -4.80 5.24 -7.45
CA GLY A 90 -5.65 6.23 -8.09
C GLY A 90 -6.77 5.63 -8.92
N LEU A 91 -6.98 6.25 -10.08
CA LEU A 91 -7.71 5.67 -11.22
C LEU A 91 -7.13 4.31 -11.60
N THR A 92 -5.80 4.19 -11.58
CA THR A 92 -5.03 2.99 -11.89
C THR A 92 -4.04 2.67 -10.76
N PRO A 93 -3.43 1.47 -10.76
CA PRO A 93 -2.38 1.13 -9.78
C PRO A 93 -1.08 1.96 -9.91
N LEU A 94 -0.98 2.87 -10.88
CA LEU A 94 0.21 3.70 -11.09
C LEU A 94 0.40 4.75 -9.98
N ALA A 95 -0.67 5.41 -9.57
CA ALA A 95 -0.60 6.46 -8.56
C ALA A 95 -0.20 5.91 -7.18
N GLY A 96 0.40 6.76 -6.36
CA GLY A 96 0.84 6.45 -5.01
C GLY A 96 2.30 6.04 -4.94
N LEU A 97 2.57 4.89 -4.32
CA LEU A 97 3.94 4.44 -4.08
C LEU A 97 4.63 3.97 -5.38
N PRO A 98 5.93 4.29 -5.57
CA PRO A 98 6.72 3.67 -6.62
C PRO A 98 6.75 2.16 -6.43
N GLY A 99 6.89 1.44 -7.55
CA GLY A 99 6.99 -0.01 -7.58
C GLY A 99 8.25 -0.48 -8.29
N ALA A 100 8.30 -1.76 -8.63
CA ALA A 100 9.44 -2.36 -9.32
C ALA A 100 9.72 -1.70 -10.65
N THR A 101 8.67 -1.50 -11.44
CA THR A 101 8.76 -0.95 -12.80
C THR A 101 7.94 0.32 -12.99
N ARG A 102 7.19 0.72 -11.97
CA ARG A 102 6.27 1.85 -12.05
C ARG A 102 6.74 3.05 -11.24
N SER A 103 6.43 4.25 -11.72
CA SER A 103 6.91 5.50 -11.14
C SER A 103 6.33 5.82 -9.76
N GLY A 104 5.09 5.40 -9.49
CA GLY A 104 4.31 6.03 -8.42
C GLY A 104 3.93 7.47 -8.80
N ASP A 105 3.62 8.27 -7.79
CA ASP A 105 3.32 9.69 -7.97
C ASP A 105 4.50 10.48 -8.54
N VAL A 106 4.22 11.18 -9.64
CA VAL A 106 5.09 12.15 -10.30
C VAL A 106 4.22 13.33 -10.76
N ASP A 107 4.85 14.45 -11.13
CA ASP A 107 4.13 15.55 -11.78
C ASP A 107 3.44 15.01 -13.05
N PRO A 108 2.11 15.20 -13.22
CA PRO A 108 1.40 14.74 -14.42
C PRO A 108 1.97 15.29 -15.74
N SER A 109 2.62 16.45 -15.72
CA SER A 109 3.24 17.07 -16.89
C SER A 109 4.62 16.49 -17.22
N LEU A 110 5.26 15.79 -16.27
CA LEU A 110 6.63 15.26 -16.42
C LEU A 110 6.77 14.39 -17.66
N VAL A 111 5.78 13.55 -17.95
CA VAL A 111 5.86 12.59 -19.06
C VAL A 111 5.92 13.27 -20.44
N PHE A 112 5.30 14.45 -20.58
CA PHE A 112 5.35 15.25 -21.80
C PHE A 112 6.68 15.99 -21.97
N HIS A 113 7.42 16.21 -20.89
CA HIS A 113 8.80 16.69 -20.92
C HIS A 113 9.81 15.56 -21.09
N TYR A 114 9.47 14.36 -20.64
CA TYR A 114 10.31 13.16 -20.78
C TYR A 114 10.36 12.68 -22.24
N THR A 115 9.24 12.78 -22.97
CA THR A 115 9.16 12.39 -24.37
C THR A 115 8.13 13.22 -25.15
N SER A 116 8.45 13.58 -26.39
CA SER A 116 7.50 14.22 -27.32
C SER A 116 6.35 13.31 -27.74
N GLU A 117 6.48 12.01 -27.49
CA GLU A 117 5.59 10.96 -28.00
C GLU A 117 4.58 10.49 -26.94
N ALA A 118 4.51 11.14 -25.78
CA ALA A 118 3.77 10.68 -24.61
C ALA A 118 2.31 10.26 -24.92
N GLY A 119 1.61 11.02 -25.76
CA GLY A 119 0.23 10.75 -26.15
C GLY A 119 0.03 9.76 -27.29
N LYS A 120 1.10 9.24 -27.93
CA LYS A 120 1.00 8.27 -29.02
C LYS A 120 0.85 6.85 -28.49
N LEU A 121 0.23 5.97 -29.27
CA LEU A 121 0.11 4.56 -28.95
C LEU A 121 1.50 3.92 -28.79
N SER A 122 1.65 3.08 -27.77
CA SER A 122 2.86 2.30 -27.55
C SER A 122 2.89 1.08 -28.51
N PRO A 123 4.08 0.49 -28.76
CA PRO A 123 4.19 -0.71 -29.59
C PRO A 123 3.41 -1.93 -29.07
N GLU A 124 3.10 -1.98 -27.77
CA GLU A 124 2.32 -3.03 -27.12
C GLU A 124 0.79 -2.79 -27.19
N SER A 125 0.37 -1.65 -27.73
CA SER A 125 -1.05 -1.38 -27.95
C SER A 125 -1.63 -2.33 -29.01
N THR A 126 -2.82 -2.85 -28.74
CA THR A 126 -3.57 -3.68 -29.67
C THR A 126 -4.82 -2.95 -30.15
N LYS A 127 -5.55 -3.54 -31.11
CA LYS A 127 -6.83 -3.01 -31.60
C LYS A 127 -7.85 -2.85 -30.45
N ASP A 128 -7.81 -3.74 -29.47
CA ASP A 128 -8.78 -3.80 -28.38
C ASP A 128 -8.24 -3.18 -27.08
N MET A 129 -6.95 -2.84 -27.02
CA MET A 129 -6.29 -2.27 -25.85
C MET A 129 -5.37 -1.12 -26.26
N HIS A 130 -5.84 0.10 -26.00
CA HIS A 130 -5.08 1.32 -26.20
C HIS A 130 -4.14 1.55 -25.02
N ILE A 131 -2.83 1.50 -25.30
CA ILE A 131 -1.80 1.85 -24.32
C ILE A 131 -1.02 3.02 -24.91
N SER A 132 -0.94 4.11 -24.18
CA SER A 132 -0.10 5.25 -24.56
C SER A 132 1.37 4.98 -24.24
N THR A 133 2.26 5.67 -24.94
CA THR A 133 3.69 5.68 -24.63
C THR A 133 3.95 6.16 -23.20
N ALA A 134 3.15 7.11 -22.71
CA ALA A 134 3.18 7.54 -21.31
C ALA A 134 2.90 6.38 -20.34
N GLU A 135 1.84 5.60 -20.58
CA GLU A 135 1.49 4.45 -19.73
C GLU A 135 2.59 3.38 -19.71
N ARG A 136 3.20 3.08 -20.87
CA ARG A 136 4.34 2.16 -20.94
C ARG A 136 5.51 2.66 -20.10
N ILE A 137 5.93 3.91 -20.30
CA ILE A 137 7.08 4.49 -19.59
C ILE A 137 6.83 4.45 -18.08
N LEU A 138 5.67 4.93 -17.65
CA LEU A 138 5.35 5.10 -16.24
C LEU A 138 5.06 3.79 -15.52
N ASN A 139 4.61 2.72 -16.20
CA ASN A 139 4.32 1.42 -15.57
C ASN A 139 5.43 0.37 -15.72
N ASN A 140 6.20 0.41 -16.80
CA ASN A 140 7.13 -0.69 -17.17
C ASN A 140 8.62 -0.29 -17.20
N GLU A 141 8.90 1.02 -17.33
CA GLU A 141 10.26 1.56 -17.55
C GLU A 141 10.68 2.57 -16.48
N SER A 142 9.91 2.61 -15.41
CA SER A 142 10.13 3.48 -14.25
C SER A 142 10.47 2.64 -13.01
N GLY A 143 10.27 3.20 -11.82
CA GLY A 143 10.47 2.50 -10.56
C GLY A 143 11.93 2.19 -10.27
N TRP A 144 12.16 1.31 -9.30
CA TRP A 144 13.53 0.98 -8.90
C TRP A 144 14.28 0.12 -9.92
N LYS A 145 13.60 -0.52 -10.89
CA LYS A 145 14.26 -1.12 -12.06
C LYS A 145 15.02 -0.07 -12.86
N SER A 146 14.39 1.08 -13.10
CA SER A 146 14.99 2.18 -13.87
C SER A 146 16.14 2.85 -13.12
N LEU A 147 15.99 3.01 -11.80
CA LEU A 147 17.01 3.63 -10.95
C LEU A 147 18.19 2.69 -10.67
N ALA A 148 17.90 1.49 -10.17
CA ALA A 148 18.88 0.57 -9.59
C ALA A 148 19.20 -0.64 -10.50
N GLY A 149 18.55 -0.79 -11.65
CA GLY A 149 18.82 -1.88 -12.60
C GLY A 149 18.27 -3.25 -12.20
N THR A 150 17.46 -3.33 -11.14
CA THR A 150 16.90 -4.59 -10.62
C THR A 150 15.44 -4.39 -10.23
N THR A 151 14.61 -5.43 -10.37
CA THR A 151 13.26 -5.45 -9.79
C THR A 151 13.24 -6.07 -8.40
N ASN A 152 14.33 -6.73 -7.99
CA ASN A 152 14.42 -7.42 -6.72
C ASN A 152 14.75 -6.45 -5.58
N PHE A 153 13.73 -6.12 -4.78
CA PHE A 153 13.88 -5.17 -3.67
C PHE A 153 14.82 -5.66 -2.56
N SER A 154 15.09 -6.98 -2.45
CA SER A 154 16.06 -7.46 -1.44
C SER A 154 17.50 -7.05 -1.75
N GLN A 155 17.83 -6.78 -3.02
CA GLN A 155 19.13 -6.22 -3.41
C GLN A 155 19.24 -4.72 -3.08
N ILE A 156 18.10 -4.04 -2.94
CA ILE A 156 17.99 -2.61 -2.64
C ILE A 156 17.96 -2.38 -1.11
N ALA A 157 17.16 -3.16 -0.39
CA ALA A 157 16.98 -3.05 1.05
C ALA A 157 18.09 -3.76 1.84
N THR A 158 19.30 -3.24 1.74
CA THR A 158 20.50 -3.70 2.46
C THR A 158 21.19 -2.54 3.16
N GLU A 159 21.87 -2.83 4.28
CA GLU A 159 22.73 -1.87 4.98
C GLU A 159 23.95 -1.45 4.13
N THR A 160 24.36 -2.30 3.18
CA THR A 160 25.50 -2.10 2.29
C THR A 160 25.05 -2.05 0.83
N PRO A 161 24.40 -0.94 0.38
CA PRO A 161 23.88 -0.85 -0.98
C PRO A 161 25.01 -0.91 -2.02
N ALA A 162 24.81 -1.70 -3.07
CA ALA A 162 25.81 -1.93 -4.12
C ALA A 162 26.21 -0.65 -4.87
N THR A 163 25.30 0.31 -5.01
CA THR A 163 25.53 1.59 -5.68
C THR A 163 24.77 2.73 -5.02
N ASN A 164 25.13 3.97 -5.34
CA ASN A 164 24.36 5.16 -4.92
C ASN A 164 22.90 5.11 -5.42
N GLN A 165 22.64 4.49 -6.57
CA GLN A 165 21.28 4.35 -7.09
C GLN A 165 20.44 3.37 -6.28
N HIS A 166 21.04 2.28 -5.76
CA HIS A 166 20.33 1.38 -4.84
C HIS A 166 19.96 2.10 -3.54
N ARG A 167 20.91 2.88 -2.98
CA ARG A 167 20.65 3.71 -1.81
C ARG A 167 19.53 4.72 -2.07
N LEU A 168 19.58 5.41 -3.21
CA LEU A 168 18.58 6.40 -3.60
C LEU A 168 17.19 5.76 -3.76
N ALA A 169 17.09 4.62 -4.44
CA ALA A 169 15.83 3.90 -4.61
C ALA A 169 15.20 3.50 -3.26
N PHE A 170 16.00 3.00 -2.33
CA PHE A 170 15.54 2.69 -0.97
C PHE A 170 15.04 3.95 -0.24
N GLN A 171 15.82 5.04 -0.28
CA GLN A 171 15.46 6.30 0.38
C GLN A 171 14.19 6.92 -0.18
N ILE A 172 14.00 6.91 -1.51
CA ILE A 172 12.76 7.37 -2.14
C ILE A 172 11.57 6.54 -1.65
N PHE A 173 11.69 5.20 -1.61
CA PHE A 173 10.58 4.36 -1.18
C PHE A 173 10.19 4.61 0.29
N VAL A 174 11.18 4.69 1.19
CA VAL A 174 10.96 5.04 2.60
C VAL A 174 10.29 6.41 2.73
N ASP A 175 10.78 7.42 2.00
CA ASP A 175 10.24 8.77 2.03
C ASP A 175 8.76 8.82 1.60
N ARG A 176 8.43 8.19 0.46
CA ARG A 176 7.05 8.13 -0.03
C ARG A 176 6.13 7.40 0.93
N ILE A 177 6.58 6.28 1.52
CA ILE A 177 5.82 5.55 2.55
C ILE A 177 5.52 6.46 3.75
N VAL A 178 6.53 7.15 4.29
CA VAL A 178 6.38 8.04 5.45
C VAL A 178 5.40 9.18 5.15
N GLY A 179 5.44 9.74 3.93
CA GLY A 179 4.47 10.75 3.49
C GLY A 179 3.02 10.26 3.55
N PHE A 180 2.75 9.04 3.05
CA PHE A 180 1.41 8.44 3.13
C PHE A 180 1.00 8.11 4.57
N ILE A 181 1.92 7.60 5.40
CA ILE A 181 1.63 7.35 6.82
C ILE A 181 1.21 8.64 7.51
N GLY A 182 1.98 9.72 7.35
CA GLY A 182 1.65 11.01 7.97
C GLY A 182 0.27 11.52 7.53
N ASN A 183 -0.02 11.50 6.23
CA ASN A 183 -1.33 11.85 5.68
C ASN A 183 -2.45 11.02 6.32
N TYR A 184 -2.28 9.70 6.40
CA TYR A 184 -3.34 8.80 6.82
C TYR A 184 -3.54 8.75 8.33
N VAL A 185 -2.50 8.95 9.13
CA VAL A 185 -2.64 9.17 10.58
C VAL A 185 -3.47 10.42 10.84
N VAL A 186 -3.22 11.52 10.11
CA VAL A 186 -4.04 12.74 10.21
C VAL A 186 -5.47 12.50 9.76
N LYS A 187 -5.70 11.79 8.65
CA LYS A 187 -7.05 11.43 8.20
C LYS A 187 -7.79 10.52 9.17
N LEU A 188 -7.08 9.80 10.03
CA LEU A 188 -7.61 8.98 11.13
C LEU A 188 -7.74 9.77 12.45
N ASP A 189 -7.59 11.10 12.42
CA ASP A 189 -7.64 11.99 13.59
C ASP A 189 -6.63 11.59 14.70
N GLY A 190 -5.51 10.97 14.31
CA GLY A 190 -4.52 10.43 15.24
C GLY A 190 -4.96 9.13 15.95
N HIS A 191 -6.18 8.66 15.74
CA HIS A 191 -6.70 7.41 16.33
C HIS A 191 -6.29 6.21 15.46
N VAL A 192 -5.10 5.69 15.71
CA VAL A 192 -4.55 4.52 15.02
C VAL A 192 -4.28 3.40 16.01
N ASP A 193 -4.89 2.24 15.80
CA ASP A 193 -4.63 1.03 16.58
C ASP A 193 -3.31 0.37 16.16
N ALA A 194 -3.03 0.36 14.85
CA ALA A 194 -1.83 -0.28 14.31
C ALA A 194 -1.36 0.33 12.97
N LEU A 195 -0.04 0.32 12.81
CA LEU A 195 0.65 0.39 11.52
C LEU A 195 0.97 -1.03 11.07
N VAL A 196 0.45 -1.45 9.91
CA VAL A 196 0.51 -2.85 9.48
C VAL A 196 1.32 -2.99 8.21
N PHE A 197 2.42 -3.74 8.26
CA PHE A 197 3.23 -4.09 7.10
C PHE A 197 2.80 -5.44 6.54
N ALA A 198 2.47 -5.48 5.26
CA ALA A 198 2.04 -6.67 4.54
C ALA A 198 2.64 -6.71 3.13
N GLY A 199 2.41 -7.81 2.42
CA GLY A 199 2.98 -8.05 1.09
C GLY A 199 4.45 -8.46 1.16
N GLY A 200 4.96 -9.05 0.08
CA GLY A 200 6.27 -9.72 0.09
C GLY A 200 7.44 -8.85 0.58
N ILE A 201 7.43 -7.53 0.32
CA ILE A 201 8.44 -6.61 0.85
C ILE A 201 8.15 -6.26 2.32
N GLY A 202 6.90 -5.94 2.66
CA GLY A 202 6.50 -5.53 4.01
C GLY A 202 6.72 -6.64 5.04
N GLU A 203 6.48 -7.89 4.64
CA GLU A 203 6.68 -9.09 5.47
C GLU A 203 8.16 -9.42 5.68
N LYS A 204 8.99 -9.29 4.64
CA LYS A 204 10.37 -9.82 4.64
C LYS A 204 11.45 -8.78 4.98
N SER A 205 11.23 -7.51 4.68
CA SER A 205 12.27 -6.48 4.87
C SER A 205 12.23 -5.86 6.26
N ALA A 206 12.99 -6.44 7.20
CA ALA A 206 13.16 -5.89 8.55
C ALA A 206 13.76 -4.47 8.51
N LEU A 207 14.75 -4.24 7.64
CA LEU A 207 15.38 -2.93 7.46
C LEU A 207 14.37 -1.86 7.01
N LEU A 208 13.50 -2.17 6.05
CA LEU A 208 12.48 -1.21 5.60
C LEU A 208 11.54 -0.82 6.75
N ARG A 209 11.01 -1.82 7.47
CA ARG A 209 10.12 -1.58 8.62
C ARG A 209 10.80 -0.72 9.67
N GLU A 210 12.06 -1.00 9.98
CA GLU A 210 12.85 -0.22 10.94
C GLU A 210 12.98 1.24 10.51
N LYS A 211 13.43 1.50 9.28
CA LYS A 211 13.65 2.88 8.79
C LYS A 211 12.37 3.68 8.64
N VAL A 212 11.26 3.02 8.27
CA VAL A 212 9.93 3.66 8.23
C VAL A 212 9.48 4.02 9.65
N VAL A 213 9.50 3.05 10.59
CA VAL A 213 9.03 3.31 11.97
C VAL A 213 9.91 4.32 12.68
N GLU A 214 11.23 4.30 12.45
CA GLU A 214 12.16 5.31 12.99
C GLU A 214 11.74 6.73 12.60
N LYS A 215 11.38 6.95 11.33
CA LYS A 215 10.91 8.25 10.84
C LYS A 215 9.52 8.62 11.37
N CYS A 216 8.70 7.64 11.73
CA CYS A 216 7.35 7.85 12.25
C CYS A 216 7.28 7.83 13.79
N ARG A 217 8.41 7.84 14.52
CA ARG A 217 8.44 7.85 16.00
C ARG A 217 7.65 8.99 16.63
N CYS A 218 7.62 10.16 15.99
CA CYS A 218 6.84 11.32 16.45
C CYS A 218 5.32 11.06 16.47
N LEU A 219 4.84 10.06 15.72
CA LEU A 219 3.44 9.63 15.67
C LEU A 219 3.13 8.54 16.70
N GLY A 220 4.10 8.17 17.55
CA GLY A 220 3.93 7.19 18.63
C GLY A 220 4.25 5.75 18.26
N PHE A 221 4.66 5.46 17.02
CA PHE A 221 5.09 4.13 16.60
C PHE A 221 6.50 3.81 17.11
N ALA A 222 6.69 2.59 17.61
CA ALA A 222 7.99 2.09 18.04
C ALA A 222 8.10 0.60 17.73
N ILE A 223 9.23 0.19 17.16
CA ILE A 223 9.48 -1.18 16.74
C ILE A 223 10.58 -1.81 17.62
N GLY A 224 10.38 -3.05 18.04
CA GLY A 224 11.35 -3.81 18.82
C GLY A 224 12.37 -4.47 17.90
N PRO A 225 13.69 -4.17 18.02
CA PRO A 225 14.69 -4.68 17.08
C PRO A 225 14.71 -6.21 16.96
N GLU A 226 14.68 -6.93 18.10
CA GLU A 226 14.68 -8.39 18.11
C GLU A 226 13.42 -8.99 17.46
N ALA A 227 12.24 -8.45 17.78
CA ALA A 227 10.99 -8.93 17.21
C ALA A 227 10.92 -8.63 15.70
N ASN A 228 11.37 -7.44 15.29
CA ASN A 228 11.44 -7.07 13.89
C ASN A 228 12.38 -7.97 13.08
N SER A 229 13.54 -8.31 13.66
CA SER A 229 14.53 -9.19 13.03
C SER A 229 14.04 -10.62 12.90
N LYS A 230 13.25 -11.13 13.84
CA LYS A 230 12.60 -12.45 13.73
C LYS A 230 11.54 -12.46 12.63
N GLY A 231 10.84 -11.33 12.45
CA GLY A 231 9.84 -11.18 11.41
C GLY A 231 8.52 -11.88 11.78
N LEU A 232 7.85 -12.44 10.77
CA LEU A 232 6.59 -13.14 10.93
C LEU A 232 6.79 -14.45 11.73
N ALA A 233 5.93 -14.70 12.72
CA ALA A 233 5.94 -15.95 13.47
C ALA A 233 5.30 -17.09 12.65
N ASP A 234 5.89 -18.29 12.73
CA ASP A 234 5.41 -19.46 12.01
C ASP A 234 3.94 -19.77 12.36
N GLY A 235 3.13 -20.01 11.33
CA GLY A 235 1.71 -20.35 11.45
C GLY A 235 0.80 -19.20 11.92
N CYS A 236 1.31 -17.97 12.04
CA CYS A 236 0.53 -16.82 12.48
C CYS A 236 0.30 -15.83 11.32
N ALA A 237 -0.96 -15.49 11.06
CA ALA A 237 -1.30 -14.48 10.04
C ALA A 237 -0.86 -13.05 10.44
N VAL A 238 -0.76 -12.77 11.74
CA VAL A 238 -0.36 -11.46 12.27
C VAL A 238 0.68 -11.64 13.38
N THR A 239 1.75 -10.84 13.34
CA THR A 239 2.80 -10.82 14.37
C THR A 239 3.02 -9.39 14.86
N ASP A 240 3.08 -9.19 16.18
CA ASP A 240 3.41 -7.90 16.79
C ASP A 240 4.92 -7.73 16.94
N VAL A 241 5.45 -6.72 16.26
CA VAL A 241 6.88 -6.34 16.29
C VAL A 241 7.10 -5.02 17.01
N SER A 242 6.11 -4.51 17.75
CA SER A 242 6.21 -3.29 18.54
C SER A 242 7.31 -3.40 19.59
N GLN A 243 7.91 -2.27 19.94
CA GLN A 243 8.80 -2.21 21.10
C GLN A 243 8.01 -2.53 22.37
N LYS A 244 8.41 -3.58 23.09
CA LYS A 244 7.85 -3.90 24.41
C LYS A 244 8.29 -2.82 25.40
N MET A 245 7.33 -2.19 26.08
CA MET A 245 7.61 -1.25 27.15
C MET A 245 7.47 -1.96 28.50
N GLU A 246 8.45 -1.77 29.38
CA GLU A 246 8.29 -2.03 30.80
C GLU A 246 7.32 -0.98 31.35
N SER A 247 6.10 -1.41 31.67
CA SER A 247 4.99 -0.56 32.08
C SER A 247 5.32 0.29 33.31
N ARG A 248 4.97 1.60 33.28
CA ARG A 248 4.47 2.31 34.49
C ARG A 248 3.83 3.69 34.29
N GLN A 249 3.88 4.37 33.13
CA GLN A 249 3.52 5.81 33.10
C GLN A 249 2.78 6.37 31.87
N CYS A 250 2.13 5.55 31.03
CA CYS A 250 1.24 6.06 29.98
C CYS A 250 -0.09 5.31 29.99
N THR A 251 -1.17 6.05 30.25
CA THR A 251 -2.57 5.56 30.24
C THR A 251 -3.16 5.47 28.83
N ALA A 252 -2.53 6.11 27.83
CA ALA A 252 -2.95 6.03 26.44
C ALA A 252 -2.40 4.75 25.75
N LYS A 253 -3.30 3.96 25.14
CA LYS A 253 -2.95 2.79 24.31
C LYS A 253 -2.13 3.31 23.12
N LYS A 254 -0.83 2.99 23.08
CA LYS A 254 0.04 3.31 21.94
C LYS A 254 -0.31 2.44 20.73
N PRO A 255 -0.17 2.96 19.50
CA PRO A 255 -0.36 2.16 18.30
C PRO A 255 0.63 1.01 18.24
N ARG A 256 0.19 -0.15 17.74
CA ARG A 256 1.03 -1.30 17.46
C ARG A 256 1.75 -1.17 16.12
N VAL A 257 2.85 -1.86 15.96
CA VAL A 257 3.52 -2.12 14.68
C VAL A 257 3.39 -3.61 14.40
N LEU A 258 2.64 -3.97 13.36
CA LEU A 258 2.29 -5.35 13.04
C LEU A 258 2.86 -5.76 11.69
N ILE A 259 3.18 -7.04 11.56
CA ILE A 259 3.38 -7.70 10.27
C ILE A 259 2.14 -8.57 10.01
N CYS A 260 1.55 -8.49 8.82
CA CYS A 260 0.45 -9.35 8.41
C CYS A 260 0.82 -10.10 7.12
N GLN A 261 0.79 -11.43 7.17
CA GLN A 261 0.93 -12.28 6.00
C GLN A 261 -0.42 -12.40 5.31
N THR A 262 -0.53 -11.84 4.11
CA THR A 262 -1.79 -11.80 3.37
C THR A 262 -2.05 -13.09 2.62
N ASP A 263 -3.31 -13.52 2.60
CA ASP A 263 -3.80 -14.64 1.79
C ASP A 263 -5.05 -14.17 1.02
N GLU A 264 -4.84 -13.68 -0.20
CA GLU A 264 -5.90 -13.11 -1.04
C GLU A 264 -6.84 -14.21 -1.55
N GLU A 265 -6.30 -15.38 -1.86
CA GLU A 265 -7.06 -16.56 -2.27
C GLU A 265 -8.02 -17.02 -1.16
N PHE A 266 -7.54 -17.10 0.08
CA PHE A 266 -8.38 -17.38 1.24
C PHE A 266 -9.44 -16.31 1.42
N GLU A 267 -9.11 -15.02 1.30
CA GLU A 267 -10.08 -13.94 1.48
C GLU A 267 -11.20 -13.98 0.42
N MET A 268 -10.86 -14.28 -0.83
CA MET A 268 -11.84 -14.51 -1.90
C MET A 268 -12.75 -15.70 -1.57
N ALA A 269 -12.18 -16.83 -1.14
CA ALA A 269 -12.93 -18.02 -0.77
C ALA A 269 -13.84 -17.79 0.45
N TYR A 270 -13.30 -17.16 1.50
CA TYR A 270 -14.01 -16.76 2.72
C TYR A 270 -15.20 -15.86 2.38
N SER A 271 -14.98 -14.88 1.51
CA SER A 271 -16.05 -13.97 1.13
C SER A 271 -17.12 -14.65 0.28
N CYS A 272 -16.75 -15.55 -0.63
CA CYS A 272 -17.72 -16.35 -1.39
C CYS A 272 -18.59 -17.24 -0.48
N ALA A 273 -18.01 -17.79 0.59
CA ALA A 273 -18.73 -18.63 1.54
C ALA A 273 -19.68 -17.84 2.45
N ASN A 274 -19.35 -16.58 2.77
CA ASN A 274 -20.10 -15.75 3.71
C ASN A 274 -21.01 -14.70 3.05
N SER A 275 -20.86 -14.45 1.74
CA SER A 275 -21.79 -13.61 1.00
C SER A 275 -23.08 -14.40 0.75
N GLN A 276 -24.18 -14.01 1.40
CA GLN A 276 -25.49 -14.49 0.97
C GLN A 276 -25.78 -14.01 -0.46
N PRO A 277 -26.39 -14.85 -1.31
CA PRO A 277 -26.65 -14.52 -2.71
C PRO A 277 -27.54 -13.30 -2.91
#